data_AF-A0A086ZYI5-F1
#
_entry.id   AF-A0A086ZYI5-F1
#
_cell.length_a   1.000
_cell.length_b   1.000
_cell.length_c   1.000
_cell.angle_alpha   90.00
_cell.angle_beta   90.00
_cell.angle_gamma   90.00
#
_symmetry.space_group_name_H-M   'P 1'
#
loop_
_entity.id
_entity.type
_entity.pdbx_description
1 polymer ?
#
loop_
_entity_poly.entity_id
_entity_poly.type
_entity_poly.pdbx_seq_one_letter_code
_entity_poly.pdbx_strand_id
1 'polypeptide(L)'
;MILFKLWYHFTGLLLKALYKLVYGRHMRWGRNFHMRKGFQATCDRADGGRTGDIVIGDNVFFNNGCAVHAMESITIGSETIFGENVRIYDHNHRFADPTLAIKEQGYSTAPVHIGSHCWIGSNVTILKGARIGDNCVIGAGCVISGDIPAGSVVRAETTLHIDPVRAAQPAEGTPGAVDPAVSAVAEASSEASSATPTPVSSLPSAAQSPTRVLVLDTVMDRGGAETMMMNYLRHMDRSKVTYDFLVNRDYRAAYEDEIEALGGRVYRMCPMYPQYFGRYKKEIRAFLKAHPEYRIVHSNLEERSYFGLREAAKLGVPVRIAHAHNRPVGFDVKSVFREYFRLRLPRYVTHMFACGEEAGDWLFGAKNRGRVIQQRNAIDTSLYRYDPAVAAKVRAEFGAASDTFVLGHVGRFFPQKNHEFLIDIFAALHRIRPNSELWLVGGGELNDELKNRMREKVSSLGLDDAVRFLGVRSDVNRIMQGMDAFVLPSLFEGLPVTMIEAQAAGLPCTISDRVPVQCDVTGNVQVVALDAAPEEWAKRILAQAESYYGGDATATGDGAAYAAKRGRGPELVTKTGFDITANAEWLQRFYLDELAKAERGSAAERGSGRGSVHSTAHTGTSRR
;
A
#
# COMPACT_ATOMS: atom_id res chain seq x y z
N MET A 1 12.18 4.68 24.84
CA MET A 1 10.81 4.47 25.36
C MET A 1 10.45 5.49 26.43
N ILE A 2 11.30 5.67 27.46
CA ILE A 2 11.13 6.71 28.48
C ILE A 2 11.10 8.12 27.86
N LEU A 3 12.08 8.49 27.03
CA LEU A 3 12.13 9.79 26.35
C LEU A 3 10.92 10.08 25.44
N PHE A 4 10.35 9.06 24.80
CA PHE A 4 9.18 9.22 23.91
C PHE A 4 7.89 9.38 24.72
N LYS A 5 7.75 8.63 25.83
CA LYS A 5 6.67 8.84 26.81
C LYS A 5 6.78 10.24 27.44
N LEU A 6 7.99 10.67 27.82
CA LEU A 6 8.26 12.02 28.31
C LEU A 6 7.89 13.09 27.28
N TRP A 7 8.20 12.89 25.99
CA TRP A 7 7.81 13.82 24.93
C TRP A 7 6.28 13.91 24.75
N TYR A 8 5.56 12.78 24.81
CA TYR A 8 4.09 12.79 24.77
C TYR A 8 3.47 13.44 26.00
N HIS A 9 4.02 13.17 27.19
CA HIS A 9 3.60 13.86 28.39
C HIS A 9 3.88 15.36 28.31
N PHE A 10 5.04 15.75 27.77
CA PHE A 10 5.43 17.15 27.61
C PHE A 10 4.55 17.89 26.59
N THR A 11 4.31 17.32 25.42
CA THR A 11 3.42 17.91 24.39
C THR A 11 1.96 17.97 24.86
N GLY A 12 1.49 16.96 25.60
CA GLY A 12 0.18 16.99 26.25
C GLY A 12 0.09 18.07 27.34
N LEU A 13 1.16 18.33 28.08
CA LEU A 13 1.22 19.43 29.06
C LEU A 13 1.18 20.80 28.37
N LEU A 14 1.93 20.99 27.28
CA LEU A 14 1.90 22.21 26.48
C LEU A 14 0.51 22.49 25.90
N LEU A 15 -0.16 21.46 25.36
CA LEU A 15 -1.50 21.60 24.80
C LEU A 15 -2.55 21.94 25.88
N LYS A 16 -2.46 21.33 27.07
CA LYS A 16 -3.28 21.72 28.22
C LYS A 16 -3.03 23.16 28.66
N ALA A 17 -1.77 23.59 28.69
CA ALA A 17 -1.42 24.97 29.00
C ALA A 17 -2.02 25.93 27.96
N LEU A 18 -1.97 25.58 26.67
CA LEU A 18 -2.59 26.32 25.59
C LEU A 18 -4.11 26.40 25.75
N TYR A 19 -4.80 25.29 26.01
CA TYR A 19 -6.25 25.31 26.24
C TYR A 19 -6.65 26.14 27.46
N LYS A 20 -5.87 26.07 28.54
CA LYS A 20 -6.09 26.91 29.72
C LYS A 20 -5.87 28.39 29.41
N LEU A 21 -4.89 28.72 28.57
CA LEU A 21 -4.60 30.08 28.14
C LEU A 21 -5.71 30.64 27.23
N VAL A 22 -6.18 29.84 26.27
CA VAL A 22 -7.16 30.26 25.25
C VAL A 22 -8.58 30.30 25.81
N TYR A 23 -9.02 29.24 26.51
CA TYR A 23 -10.41 29.10 26.96
C TYR A 23 -10.62 29.43 28.45
N GLY A 24 -9.54 29.54 29.24
CA GLY A 24 -9.62 29.96 30.64
C GLY A 24 -10.60 29.13 31.45
N ARG A 25 -11.61 29.79 32.03
CA ARG A 25 -12.64 29.17 32.87
C ARG A 25 -13.63 28.27 32.12
N HIS A 26 -13.67 28.38 30.79
CA HIS A 26 -14.63 27.65 29.94
C HIS A 26 -14.19 26.21 29.67
N MET A 27 -12.91 25.89 29.84
CA MET A 27 -12.42 24.52 29.76
C MET A 27 -11.79 24.11 31.09
N ARG A 28 -12.47 23.21 31.80
CA ARG A 28 -12.06 22.71 33.13
C ARG A 28 -11.84 21.21 33.06
N TRP A 29 -10.79 20.73 33.73
CA TRP A 29 -10.52 19.30 33.84
C TRP A 29 -10.00 18.92 35.22
N GLY A 30 -10.32 17.71 35.64
CA GLY A 30 -9.83 17.09 36.87
C GLY A 30 -8.38 16.61 36.77
N ARG A 31 -7.95 15.88 37.80
CA ARG A 31 -6.62 15.27 37.91
C ARG A 31 -6.43 14.21 36.83
N ASN A 32 -5.19 14.01 36.39
CA ASN A 32 -4.80 12.96 35.44
C ASN A 32 -5.55 12.91 34.10
N PHE A 33 -6.16 14.02 33.65
CA PHE A 33 -6.68 14.13 32.30
C PHE A 33 -5.58 13.81 31.27
N HIS A 34 -5.76 12.82 30.40
CA HIS A 34 -4.77 12.42 29.41
C HIS A 34 -5.36 12.43 28.01
N MET A 35 -4.61 12.96 27.05
CA MET A 35 -5.03 13.03 25.65
C MET A 35 -3.87 12.62 24.74
N ARG A 36 -4.18 11.93 23.64
CA ARG A 36 -3.20 11.52 22.63
C ARG A 36 -3.20 12.44 21.41
N LYS A 37 -2.41 12.06 20.39
CA LYS A 37 -2.17 12.87 19.20
C LYS A 37 -3.50 13.19 18.48
N GLY A 38 -3.66 14.45 18.09
CA GLY A 38 -4.82 14.89 17.32
C GLY A 38 -6.07 15.14 18.16
N PHE A 39 -5.95 15.18 19.49
CA PHE A 39 -7.05 15.67 20.34
C PHE A 39 -7.34 17.15 20.02
N GLN A 40 -8.62 17.46 19.83
CA GLN A 40 -9.10 18.82 19.58
C GLN A 40 -10.20 19.17 20.58
N ALA A 41 -10.15 20.38 21.12
CA ALA A 41 -11.21 20.95 21.93
C ALA A 41 -11.47 22.40 21.54
N THR A 42 -12.74 22.77 21.37
CA THR A 42 -13.14 24.17 21.19
C THR A 42 -14.30 24.53 22.11
N CYS A 43 -14.23 25.74 22.66
CA CYS A 43 -15.29 26.38 23.43
C CYS A 43 -15.67 27.64 22.67
N ASP A 44 -16.74 27.55 21.88
CA ASP A 44 -17.19 28.62 20.97
C ASP A 44 -18.51 29.23 21.44
N ARG A 45 -18.96 30.28 20.76
CA ARG A 45 -20.24 30.97 21.04
C ARG A 45 -21.25 30.62 19.97
N ALA A 46 -22.45 30.20 20.36
CA ALA A 46 -23.60 30.19 19.47
C ALA A 46 -24.16 31.61 19.33
N ASP A 47 -24.25 32.15 18.12
CA ASP A 47 -25.03 33.33 17.74
C ASP A 47 -24.91 34.54 18.68
N GLY A 48 -23.67 34.95 19.02
CA GLY A 48 -23.42 36.09 19.93
C GLY A 48 -23.71 35.82 21.41
N GLY A 49 -24.10 34.60 21.75
CA GLY A 49 -24.36 34.13 23.11
C GLY A 49 -23.11 33.86 23.94
N ARG A 50 -23.30 33.22 25.10
CA ARG A 50 -22.22 32.84 26.02
C ARG A 50 -21.31 31.80 25.36
N THR A 51 -20.01 31.85 25.69
CA THR A 51 -19.05 30.80 25.31
C THR A 51 -19.44 29.49 26.00
N GLY A 52 -19.49 28.39 25.23
CA GLY A 52 -19.78 27.05 25.73
C GLY A 52 -18.73 26.55 26.72
N ASP A 53 -19.12 25.64 27.62
CA ASP A 53 -18.22 25.08 28.63
C ASP A 53 -17.90 23.61 28.38
N ILE A 54 -16.64 23.22 28.53
CA ILE A 54 -16.20 21.82 28.60
C ILE A 54 -15.73 21.53 30.03
N VAL A 55 -16.33 20.53 30.66
CA VAL A 55 -15.99 20.07 32.01
C VAL A 55 -15.64 18.59 31.99
N ILE A 56 -14.40 18.26 32.36
CA ILE A 56 -13.86 16.90 32.35
C ILE A 56 -13.53 16.47 33.78
N GLY A 57 -13.95 15.28 34.19
CA GLY A 57 -13.68 14.70 35.51
C GLY A 57 -12.22 14.28 35.74
N ASP A 58 -12.00 13.59 36.86
CA ASP A 58 -10.71 13.00 37.21
C ASP A 58 -10.44 11.74 36.38
N ASN A 59 -9.17 11.46 36.06
CA ASN A 59 -8.71 10.22 35.43
C ASN A 59 -9.32 9.90 34.05
N VAL A 60 -9.71 10.94 33.30
CA VAL A 60 -10.27 10.79 31.95
C VAL A 60 -9.16 10.63 30.89
N PHE A 61 -9.36 9.70 29.96
CA PHE A 61 -8.42 9.42 28.87
C PHE A 61 -9.06 9.51 27.48
N PHE A 62 -8.46 10.30 26.59
CA PHE A 62 -8.80 10.35 25.17
C PHE A 62 -7.70 9.75 24.29
N ASN A 63 -8.08 8.82 23.40
CA ASN A 63 -7.18 8.24 22.42
C ASN A 63 -7.00 9.15 21.18
N ASN A 64 -6.27 8.68 20.16
CA ASN A 64 -5.90 9.48 19.00
C ASN A 64 -7.13 10.04 18.26
N GLY A 65 -7.02 11.29 17.79
CA GLY A 65 -7.99 11.91 16.88
C GLY A 65 -9.35 12.27 17.48
N CYS A 66 -9.51 12.27 18.81
CA CYS A 66 -10.77 12.66 19.43
C CYS A 66 -11.03 14.18 19.35
N ALA A 67 -12.30 14.58 19.30
CA ALA A 67 -12.70 15.97 19.19
C ALA A 67 -13.88 16.30 20.11
N VAL A 68 -13.81 17.43 20.83
CA VAL A 68 -14.85 17.91 21.75
C VAL A 68 -15.15 19.39 21.46
N HIS A 69 -16.32 19.68 20.91
CA HIS A 69 -16.69 21.02 20.47
C HIS A 69 -17.96 21.49 21.19
N ALA A 70 -17.80 22.46 22.07
CA ALA A 70 -18.89 23.00 22.89
C ALA A 70 -19.26 24.43 22.46
N MET A 71 -20.54 24.65 22.21
CA MET A 71 -21.17 25.97 22.07
C MET A 71 -22.13 26.29 23.22
N GLU A 72 -22.51 25.31 24.04
CA GLU A 72 -23.34 25.44 25.24
C GLU A 72 -22.71 24.78 26.46
N SER A 73 -22.68 23.45 26.53
CA SER A 73 -22.02 22.70 27.61
C SER A 73 -21.82 21.23 27.29
N ILE A 74 -20.60 20.73 27.51
CA ILE A 74 -20.24 19.31 27.49
C ILE A 74 -19.64 18.93 28.84
N THR A 75 -20.24 17.97 29.53
CA THR A 75 -19.73 17.44 30.81
C THR A 75 -19.38 15.96 30.69
N ILE A 76 -18.19 15.59 31.16
CA ILE A 76 -17.66 14.23 31.14
C ILE A 76 -17.27 13.81 32.56
N GLY A 77 -17.84 12.70 33.04
CA GLY A 77 -17.57 12.12 34.35
C GLY A 77 -16.18 11.52 34.48
N SER A 78 -15.80 11.23 35.72
CA SER A 78 -14.47 10.70 36.06
C SER A 78 -14.31 9.24 35.60
N GLU A 79 -13.07 8.78 35.46
CA GLU A 79 -12.74 7.38 35.11
C GLU A 79 -13.31 6.92 33.74
N THR A 80 -13.65 7.86 32.87
CA THR A 80 -14.19 7.59 31.54
C THR A 80 -13.09 7.58 30.48
N ILE A 81 -13.14 6.59 29.58
CA ILE A 81 -12.14 6.38 28.53
C ILE A 81 -12.77 6.40 27.14
N PHE A 82 -12.07 7.05 26.20
CA PHE A 82 -12.51 7.23 24.82
C PHE A 82 -11.56 6.54 23.84
N GLY A 83 -12.13 5.77 22.91
CA GLY A 83 -11.48 5.13 21.78
C GLY A 83 -10.95 6.14 20.75
N GLU A 84 -10.43 5.67 19.63
CA GLU A 84 -9.88 6.56 18.60
C GLU A 84 -11.01 7.28 17.84
N ASN A 85 -10.77 8.52 17.44
CA ASN A 85 -11.68 9.33 16.60
C ASN A 85 -13.11 9.50 17.17
N VAL A 86 -13.26 9.54 18.50
CA VAL A 86 -14.56 9.91 19.11
C VAL A 86 -14.82 11.40 18.92
N ARG A 87 -16.02 11.76 18.48
CA ARG A 87 -16.42 13.16 18.27
C ARG A 87 -17.62 13.52 19.14
N ILE A 88 -17.57 14.68 19.81
CA ILE A 88 -18.61 15.15 20.73
C ILE A 88 -19.01 16.58 20.34
N TYR A 89 -20.29 16.78 20.05
CA TYR A 89 -20.88 18.06 19.66
C TYR A 89 -22.15 18.33 20.45
N ASP A 90 -22.30 19.53 21.01
CA ASP A 90 -23.51 19.98 21.70
C ASP A 90 -24.39 20.91 20.85
N HIS A 91 -24.13 20.96 19.54
CA HIS A 91 -24.78 21.89 18.61
C HIS A 91 -24.96 21.31 17.22
N ASN A 92 -25.93 21.85 16.48
CA ASN A 92 -26.18 21.63 15.05
C ASN A 92 -26.45 22.97 14.37
N HIS A 93 -26.15 23.09 13.08
CA HIS A 93 -26.61 24.24 12.29
C HIS A 93 -28.14 24.31 12.26
N ARG A 94 -28.69 25.54 12.27
CA ARG A 94 -30.10 25.76 11.89
C ARG A 94 -30.19 25.75 10.37
N PHE A 95 -31.29 25.21 9.85
CA PHE A 95 -31.51 25.03 8.42
C PHE A 95 -32.99 25.20 8.03
N ALA A 96 -33.79 25.84 8.89
CA ALA A 96 -35.23 25.96 8.69
C ALA A 96 -35.61 27.07 7.71
N ASP A 97 -34.75 28.07 7.49
CA ASP A 97 -35.01 29.18 6.57
C ASP A 97 -34.39 28.87 5.19
N PRO A 98 -35.17 28.60 4.15
CA PRO A 98 -34.63 28.30 2.82
C PRO A 98 -34.07 29.54 2.10
N THR A 99 -34.28 30.75 2.62
CA THR A 99 -33.86 32.00 1.99
C THR A 99 -32.45 32.46 2.39
N LEU A 100 -31.88 31.85 3.44
CA LEU A 100 -30.55 32.13 3.95
C LEU A 100 -29.63 30.91 3.80
N ALA A 101 -28.34 31.13 3.55
CA ALA A 101 -27.38 30.04 3.57
C ALA A 101 -27.31 29.40 4.98
N ILE A 102 -27.17 28.07 5.08
CA ILE A 102 -27.17 27.34 6.38
C ILE A 102 -26.17 27.94 7.38
N LYS A 103 -24.99 28.38 6.92
CA LYS A 103 -23.96 29.00 7.76
C LYS A 103 -24.40 30.33 8.42
N GLU A 104 -25.40 31.00 7.86
CA GLU A 104 -25.89 32.33 8.28
C GLU A 104 -27.09 32.23 9.22
N GLN A 105 -27.70 31.05 9.34
CA GLN A 105 -28.89 30.81 10.17
C GLN A 105 -28.56 30.52 11.64
N GLY A 106 -27.28 30.39 11.97
CA GLY A 106 -26.80 30.16 13.34
C GLY A 106 -26.93 28.71 13.79
N TYR A 107 -26.93 28.51 15.11
CA TYR A 107 -26.80 27.18 15.73
C TYR A 107 -27.95 26.86 16.69
N SER A 108 -28.41 25.61 16.66
CA SER A 108 -29.23 25.05 17.73
C SER A 108 -28.33 24.29 18.69
N THR A 109 -28.40 24.58 19.99
CA THR A 109 -27.56 23.96 21.02
C THR A 109 -28.41 23.17 22.02
N ALA A 110 -27.82 22.15 22.63
CA ALA A 110 -28.35 21.48 23.82
C ALA A 110 -27.21 20.75 24.54
N PRO A 111 -27.18 20.75 25.89
CA PRO A 111 -26.04 20.25 26.64
C PRO A 111 -25.85 18.74 26.44
N VAL A 112 -24.60 18.30 26.43
CA VAL A 112 -24.22 16.88 26.39
C VAL A 112 -23.67 16.47 27.76
N HIS A 113 -24.16 15.34 28.26
CA HIS A 113 -23.71 14.76 29.53
C HIS A 113 -23.21 13.33 29.32
N ILE A 114 -22.01 13.04 29.81
CA ILE A 114 -21.41 11.71 29.82
C ILE A 114 -21.04 11.38 31.26
N GLY A 115 -21.57 10.28 31.79
CA GLY A 115 -21.33 9.81 33.14
C GLY A 115 -19.91 9.32 33.40
N SER A 116 -19.69 8.87 34.62
CA SER A 116 -18.42 8.30 35.10
C SER A 116 -18.28 6.82 34.73
N HIS A 117 -17.06 6.29 34.76
CA HIS A 117 -16.76 4.88 34.50
C HIS A 117 -17.26 4.35 33.14
N CYS A 118 -17.31 5.21 32.13
CA CYS A 118 -17.78 4.83 30.81
C CYS A 118 -16.61 4.39 29.89
N TRP A 119 -16.89 3.47 28.97
CA TRP A 119 -16.01 3.19 27.83
C TRP A 119 -16.71 3.54 26.52
N ILE A 120 -16.19 4.54 25.84
CA ILE A 120 -16.68 4.97 24.53
C ILE A 120 -15.78 4.38 23.44
N GLY A 121 -16.34 3.51 22.60
CA GLY A 121 -15.62 2.81 21.53
C GLY A 121 -15.11 3.75 20.42
N SER A 122 -14.22 3.25 19.56
CA SER A 122 -13.64 4.05 18.47
C SER A 122 -14.70 4.48 17.44
N ASN A 123 -14.49 5.62 16.82
CA ASN A 123 -15.37 6.22 15.80
C ASN A 123 -16.82 6.46 16.26
N VAL A 124 -17.04 6.65 17.57
CA VAL A 124 -18.36 7.05 18.09
C VAL A 124 -18.57 8.55 17.91
N THR A 125 -19.79 8.94 17.52
CA THR A 125 -20.20 10.35 17.47
C THR A 125 -21.30 10.61 18.49
N ILE A 126 -21.08 11.54 19.41
CA ILE A 126 -22.03 11.96 20.44
C ILE A 126 -22.55 13.33 20.04
N LEU A 127 -23.86 13.42 19.87
CA LEU A 127 -24.56 14.57 19.30
C LEU A 127 -25.31 15.37 20.37
N LYS A 128 -25.72 16.56 19.93
CA LYS A 128 -26.48 17.54 20.69
C LYS A 128 -27.59 16.89 21.54
N GLY A 129 -27.57 17.19 22.85
CA GLY A 129 -28.61 16.75 23.79
C GLY A 129 -28.43 15.34 24.37
N ALA A 130 -27.42 14.58 23.96
CA ALA A 130 -27.19 13.23 24.47
C ALA A 130 -26.87 13.20 25.97
N ARG A 131 -27.46 12.23 26.70
CA ARG A 131 -27.17 11.97 28.12
C ARG A 131 -26.78 10.50 28.31
N ILE A 132 -25.52 10.24 28.58
CA ILE A 132 -25.00 8.90 28.87
C ILE A 132 -24.83 8.77 30.39
N GLY A 133 -25.51 7.80 31.01
CA GLY A 133 -25.38 7.52 32.43
C GLY A 133 -24.05 6.87 32.81
N ASP A 134 -23.80 6.68 34.11
CA ASP A 134 -22.58 6.05 34.61
C ASP A 134 -22.45 4.59 34.17
N ASN A 135 -21.23 4.05 34.15
CA ASN A 135 -20.93 2.64 33.88
C ASN A 135 -21.41 2.13 32.51
N CYS A 136 -21.48 3.00 31.50
CA CYS A 136 -21.93 2.62 30.17
C CYS A 136 -20.76 2.19 29.26
N VAL A 137 -21.04 1.23 28.36
CA VAL A 137 -20.14 0.87 27.25
C VAL A 137 -20.81 1.19 25.93
N ILE A 138 -20.21 2.05 25.13
CA ILE A 138 -20.69 2.38 23.79
C ILE A 138 -19.81 1.68 22.76
N GLY A 139 -20.40 0.79 21.96
CA GLY A 139 -19.71 0.07 20.90
C GLY A 139 -19.16 1.00 19.83
N ALA A 140 -18.10 0.56 19.14
CA ALA A 140 -17.48 1.34 18.08
C ALA A 140 -18.47 1.69 16.95
N GLY A 141 -18.31 2.88 16.36
CA GLY A 141 -19.12 3.34 15.23
C GLY A 141 -20.54 3.81 15.57
N CYS A 142 -20.95 3.83 16.84
CA CYS A 142 -22.29 4.30 17.22
C CYS A 142 -22.44 5.82 17.05
N VAL A 143 -23.66 6.26 16.73
CA VAL A 143 -24.08 7.66 16.79
C VAL A 143 -25.10 7.81 17.92
N ILE A 144 -24.80 8.65 18.92
CA ILE A 144 -25.61 8.82 20.12
C ILE A 144 -26.25 10.21 20.11
N SER A 145 -27.57 10.29 20.04
CA SER A 145 -28.34 11.54 20.04
C SER A 145 -29.42 11.61 21.13
N GLY A 146 -29.45 10.63 22.05
CA GLY A 146 -30.47 10.53 23.09
C GLY A 146 -29.93 9.99 24.41
N ASP A 147 -30.85 9.62 25.29
CA ASP A 147 -30.54 9.20 26.65
C ASP A 147 -30.16 7.71 26.69
N ILE A 148 -29.02 7.41 27.31
CA ILE A 148 -28.52 6.06 27.59
C ILE A 148 -28.52 5.85 29.11
N PRO A 149 -29.36 4.94 29.64
CA PRO A 149 -29.42 4.67 31.08
C PRO A 149 -28.08 4.17 31.63
N ALA A 150 -27.79 4.44 32.90
CA ALA A 150 -26.59 3.94 33.56
C ALA A 150 -26.50 2.40 33.51
N GLY A 151 -25.29 1.85 33.40
CA GLY A 151 -25.03 0.41 33.32
C GLY A 151 -25.36 -0.24 31.98
N SER A 152 -25.59 0.57 30.93
CA SER A 152 -25.99 0.06 29.61
C SER A 152 -24.79 -0.30 28.72
N VAL A 153 -24.99 -1.29 27.84
CA VAL A 153 -24.09 -1.57 26.72
C VAL A 153 -24.82 -1.28 25.42
N VAL A 154 -24.36 -0.29 24.67
CA VAL A 154 -24.90 0.09 23.35
C VAL A 154 -24.08 -0.57 22.27
N ARG A 155 -24.74 -1.22 21.30
CA ARG A 155 -24.10 -1.83 20.13
C ARG A 155 -24.84 -1.39 18.88
N ALA A 156 -24.12 -1.10 17.81
CA ALA A 156 -24.72 -0.95 16.50
C ALA A 156 -25.05 -2.34 15.95
N GLU A 157 -26.32 -2.62 15.70
CA GLU A 157 -26.72 -3.76 14.86
C GLU A 157 -26.59 -3.35 13.40
N THR A 158 -25.53 -3.80 12.74
CA THR A 158 -25.42 -3.71 11.29
C THR A 158 -26.07 -4.94 10.69
N THR A 159 -27.34 -4.83 10.30
CA THR A 159 -27.92 -5.78 9.34
C THR A 159 -27.32 -5.44 7.97
N LEU A 160 -26.46 -6.30 7.44
CA LEU A 160 -25.96 -6.20 6.08
C LEU A 160 -27.11 -6.54 5.13
N HIS A 161 -27.70 -5.51 4.52
CA HIS A 161 -28.61 -5.68 3.39
C HIS A 161 -27.76 -5.97 2.15
N ILE A 162 -27.77 -7.23 1.73
CA ILE A 162 -27.08 -7.69 0.52
C ILE A 162 -28.13 -7.80 -0.57
N ASP A 163 -28.34 -6.72 -1.32
CA ASP A 163 -29.19 -6.75 -2.50
C ASP A 163 -28.35 -7.19 -3.73
N PRO A 164 -28.73 -8.26 -4.43
CA PRO A 164 -28.06 -8.63 -5.67
C PRO A 164 -28.34 -7.57 -6.74
N VAL A 165 -27.28 -7.08 -7.38
CA VAL A 165 -27.32 -6.04 -8.44
C VAL A 165 -28.12 -6.47 -9.68
N ARG A 166 -28.45 -7.78 -9.79
CA ARG A 166 -29.41 -8.33 -10.75
C ARG A 166 -30.20 -9.43 -10.07
N ALA A 167 -31.51 -9.25 -9.91
CA ALA A 167 -32.40 -10.39 -9.68
C ALA A 167 -32.23 -11.33 -10.88
N ALA A 168 -31.79 -12.57 -10.64
CA ALA A 168 -31.94 -13.61 -11.64
C ALA A 168 -33.43 -13.67 -11.97
N GLN A 169 -33.79 -13.41 -13.23
CA GLN A 169 -35.16 -13.59 -13.69
C GLN A 169 -35.59 -15.03 -13.34
N PRO A 170 -36.75 -15.23 -12.71
CA PRO A 170 -37.24 -16.57 -12.46
C PRO A 170 -37.43 -17.27 -13.80
N ALA A 171 -36.84 -18.47 -13.93
CA ALA A 171 -37.10 -19.33 -15.07
C ALA A 171 -38.60 -19.64 -15.11
N GLU A 172 -39.28 -19.19 -16.17
CA GLU A 172 -40.64 -19.57 -16.45
C GLU A 172 -40.71 -21.07 -16.74
N GLY A 173 -41.63 -21.76 -16.06
CA GLY A 173 -42.23 -22.98 -16.58
C GLY A 173 -41.85 -24.28 -15.87
N THR A 174 -42.52 -24.58 -14.76
CA THR A 174 -43.21 -25.88 -14.61
C THR A 174 -44.20 -25.81 -13.44
N PRO A 175 -45.52 -25.99 -13.67
CA PRO A 175 -46.47 -26.12 -12.58
C PRO A 175 -46.56 -27.58 -12.16
N GLY A 176 -46.45 -27.86 -10.86
CA GLY A 176 -46.93 -29.13 -10.34
C GLY A 176 -46.35 -29.57 -9.01
N ALA A 177 -47.25 -29.61 -8.03
CA ALA A 177 -47.30 -30.51 -6.89
C ALA A 177 -46.72 -30.03 -5.55
N VAL A 178 -47.63 -30.21 -4.59
CA VAL A 178 -47.74 -29.80 -3.20
C VAL A 178 -46.95 -30.69 -2.24
N ASP A 179 -46.63 -30.06 -1.10
CA ASP A 179 -46.55 -30.60 0.28
C ASP A 179 -45.25 -31.24 0.84
N PRO A 180 -45.05 -31.16 2.18
CA PRO A 180 -43.76 -30.88 2.81
C PRO A 180 -43.36 -32.02 3.78
N ALA A 181 -42.37 -31.74 4.63
CA ALA A 181 -41.62 -32.66 5.50
C ALA A 181 -40.40 -33.25 4.77
N VAL A 182 -39.22 -33.36 5.38
CA VAL A 182 -39.00 -34.21 6.54
C VAL A 182 -37.80 -33.72 7.37
N SER A 183 -38.00 -33.87 8.68
CA SER A 183 -37.07 -33.76 9.80
C SER A 183 -35.87 -34.71 9.71
N ALA A 184 -34.84 -34.41 10.50
CA ALA A 184 -33.72 -35.23 10.96
C ALA A 184 -33.83 -36.77 10.82
N VAL A 185 -32.69 -37.42 10.58
CA VAL A 185 -31.96 -38.27 11.56
C VAL A 185 -30.72 -38.90 10.89
N ALA A 186 -29.65 -38.99 11.68
CA ALA A 186 -28.39 -39.67 11.40
C ALA A 186 -28.53 -41.21 11.44
N GLU A 187 -27.66 -41.94 10.72
CA GLU A 187 -26.71 -42.92 11.30
C GLU A 187 -26.03 -43.81 10.24
N ALA A 188 -24.71 -43.94 10.43
CA ALA A 188 -23.76 -45.04 10.20
C ALA A 188 -24.02 -46.18 9.19
N SER A 189 -22.97 -46.50 8.41
CA SER A 189 -22.31 -47.83 8.20
C SER A 189 -21.21 -47.66 7.14
N SER A 190 -19.93 -47.57 7.50
CA SER A 190 -18.92 -48.65 7.50
C SER A 190 -18.99 -49.64 6.33
N GLU A 191 -17.98 -49.61 5.45
CA GLU A 191 -17.11 -50.77 5.18
C GLU A 191 -15.89 -50.38 4.33
N ALA A 192 -14.74 -50.93 4.73
CA ALA A 192 -13.45 -50.78 4.08
C ALA A 192 -13.18 -52.00 3.18
N SER A 193 -12.45 -51.80 2.09
CA SER A 193 -11.71 -52.90 1.45
C SER A 193 -10.37 -52.41 0.89
N SER A 194 -9.38 -53.25 1.15
CA SER A 194 -7.94 -53.12 0.99
C SER A 194 -7.44 -53.33 -0.44
N ALA A 195 -6.40 -52.60 -0.83
CA ALA A 195 -5.38 -53.10 -1.76
C ALA A 195 -4.01 -52.48 -1.45
N THR A 196 -3.05 -53.37 -1.16
CA THR A 196 -1.62 -53.12 -0.92
C THR A 196 -0.88 -52.56 -2.13
N PRO A 197 0.14 -51.69 -1.96
CA PRO A 197 1.05 -51.31 -3.05
C PRO A 197 2.28 -52.22 -3.11
N THR A 198 2.58 -52.74 -4.30
CA THR A 198 3.86 -53.38 -4.66
C THR A 198 4.98 -52.35 -4.87
N PRO A 199 6.25 -52.73 -4.63
CA PRO A 199 7.37 -51.80 -4.58
C PRO A 199 7.93 -51.52 -5.97
N VAL A 200 8.17 -50.26 -6.30
CA VAL A 200 9.00 -49.88 -7.45
C VAL A 200 10.30 -49.29 -6.93
N SER A 201 11.36 -50.04 -7.15
CA SER A 201 12.75 -49.68 -6.91
C SER A 201 13.22 -48.65 -7.95
N SER A 202 13.78 -47.55 -7.48
CA SER A 202 15.10 -47.01 -7.81
C SER A 202 15.07 -45.52 -7.52
N LEU A 203 15.61 -45.15 -6.35
CA LEU A 203 15.79 -43.75 -5.95
C LEU A 203 16.61 -43.02 -7.02
N PRO A 204 16.08 -41.95 -7.64
CA PRO A 204 16.93 -40.98 -8.30
C PRO A 204 17.85 -40.35 -7.25
N SER A 205 19.11 -40.17 -7.61
CA SER A 205 20.10 -39.37 -6.89
C SER A 205 19.46 -38.15 -6.20
N ALA A 206 19.78 -37.90 -4.93
CA ALA A 206 19.22 -36.82 -4.12
C ALA A 206 19.28 -35.49 -4.86
N ALA A 207 18.15 -35.06 -5.44
CA ALA A 207 18.01 -33.74 -6.00
C ALA A 207 18.21 -32.74 -4.86
N GLN A 208 19.28 -31.94 -4.92
CA GLN A 208 19.52 -30.87 -3.95
C GLN A 208 18.28 -29.96 -3.93
N SER A 209 17.76 -29.69 -2.74
CA SER A 209 16.65 -28.75 -2.57
C SER A 209 17.06 -27.37 -3.11
N PRO A 210 16.15 -26.63 -3.78
CA PRO A 210 16.47 -25.32 -4.33
C PRO A 210 16.96 -24.38 -3.23
N THR A 211 17.88 -23.48 -3.59
CA THR A 211 18.32 -22.40 -2.70
C THR A 211 17.14 -21.47 -2.44
N ARG A 212 16.83 -21.24 -1.17
CA ARG A 212 15.72 -20.38 -0.76
C ARG A 212 16.22 -18.98 -0.40
N VAL A 213 15.67 -17.98 -1.08
CA VAL A 213 15.90 -16.56 -0.77
C VAL A 213 14.75 -16.08 0.10
N LEU A 214 15.06 -15.61 1.31
CA LEU A 214 14.07 -14.96 2.16
C LEU A 214 13.90 -13.50 1.74
N VAL A 215 12.78 -13.21 1.11
CA VAL A 215 12.41 -11.88 0.65
C VAL A 215 11.64 -11.16 1.76
N LEU A 216 12.13 -10.01 2.19
CA LEU A 216 11.42 -9.17 3.17
C LEU A 216 10.63 -8.10 2.43
N ASP A 217 9.33 -8.04 2.70
CA ASP A 217 8.46 -7.00 2.14
C ASP A 217 7.34 -6.61 3.09
N THR A 218 6.63 -5.52 2.80
CA THR A 218 5.51 -5.07 3.62
C THR A 218 4.31 -6.00 3.43
N VAL A 219 3.97 -6.30 2.17
CA VAL A 219 2.84 -7.13 1.74
C VAL A 219 3.03 -7.53 0.28
N MET A 220 2.43 -8.64 -0.16
CA MET A 220 2.50 -9.10 -1.56
C MET A 220 1.20 -8.78 -2.33
N ASP A 221 0.80 -7.52 -2.33
CA ASP A 221 -0.34 -7.01 -3.11
C ASP A 221 0.10 -6.53 -4.50
N ARG A 222 -0.86 -6.09 -5.33
CA ARG A 222 -0.58 -5.52 -6.66
C ARG A 222 0.04 -4.12 -6.55
N GLY A 223 1.35 -4.10 -6.28
CA GLY A 223 2.21 -2.91 -6.30
C GLY A 223 3.39 -3.09 -7.25
N GLY A 224 4.18 -2.03 -7.46
CA GLY A 224 5.28 -2.05 -8.43
C GLY A 224 6.43 -2.98 -8.03
N ALA A 225 6.87 -2.92 -6.78
CA ALA A 225 7.97 -3.77 -6.30
C ALA A 225 7.53 -5.25 -6.22
N GLU A 226 6.31 -5.48 -5.74
CA GLU A 226 5.65 -6.77 -5.64
C GLU A 226 5.48 -7.43 -7.02
N THR A 227 5.00 -6.67 -8.01
CA THR A 227 4.89 -7.12 -9.41
C THR A 227 6.25 -7.47 -9.98
N MET A 228 7.28 -6.65 -9.73
CA MET A 228 8.65 -6.96 -10.14
C MET A 228 9.09 -8.31 -9.55
N MET A 229 8.95 -8.51 -8.24
CA MET A 229 9.35 -9.77 -7.61
C MET A 229 8.61 -10.99 -8.19
N MET A 230 7.32 -10.84 -8.49
CA MET A 230 6.54 -11.89 -9.15
C MET A 230 7.02 -12.17 -10.58
N ASN A 231 7.40 -11.14 -11.35
CA ASN A 231 7.99 -11.34 -12.68
C ASN A 231 9.25 -12.20 -12.58
N TYR A 232 10.13 -11.93 -11.61
CA TYR A 232 11.34 -12.74 -11.39
C TYR A 232 10.99 -14.17 -10.94
N LEU A 233 10.07 -14.34 -9.98
CA LEU A 233 9.69 -15.68 -9.48
C LEU A 233 9.05 -16.57 -10.57
N ARG A 234 8.24 -15.98 -11.46
CA ARG A 234 7.61 -16.69 -12.59
C ARG A 234 8.63 -17.27 -13.57
N HIS A 235 9.72 -16.52 -13.83
CA HIS A 235 10.70 -16.83 -14.86
C HIS A 235 12.00 -17.49 -14.33
N MET A 236 12.21 -17.50 -13.03
CA MET A 236 13.35 -18.19 -12.42
C MET A 236 13.19 -19.71 -12.53
N ASP A 237 14.30 -20.44 -12.69
CA ASP A 237 14.31 -21.90 -12.56
C ASP A 237 14.19 -22.26 -11.08
N ARG A 238 12.94 -22.51 -10.66
CA ARG A 238 12.57 -22.80 -9.28
C ARG A 238 13.13 -24.10 -8.72
N SER A 239 13.72 -24.95 -9.58
CA SER A 239 14.50 -26.12 -9.13
C SER A 239 15.87 -25.73 -8.57
N LYS A 240 16.38 -24.53 -8.90
CA LYS A 240 17.67 -24.01 -8.44
C LYS A 240 17.52 -22.95 -7.37
N VAL A 241 16.65 -21.96 -7.59
CA VAL A 241 16.40 -20.86 -6.65
C VAL A 241 14.91 -20.56 -6.57
N THR A 242 14.39 -20.41 -5.36
CA THR A 242 13.00 -19.99 -5.13
C THR A 242 12.90 -18.91 -4.05
N TYR A 243 11.78 -18.19 -4.03
CA TYR A 243 11.50 -17.13 -3.06
C TYR A 243 10.53 -17.60 -1.99
N ASP A 244 10.87 -17.28 -0.74
CA ASP A 244 9.93 -17.27 0.36
C ASP A 244 9.83 -15.84 0.89
N PHE A 245 8.65 -15.42 1.32
CA PHE A 245 8.35 -14.05 1.70
C PHE A 245 8.09 -13.95 3.20
N LEU A 246 8.63 -12.91 3.83
CA LEU A 246 8.34 -12.55 5.22
C LEU A 246 7.71 -11.15 5.21
N VAL A 247 6.39 -11.11 5.42
CA VAL A 247 5.56 -9.89 5.27
C VAL A 247 5.13 -9.29 6.61
N ASN A 248 4.76 -8.00 6.61
CA ASN A 248 4.41 -7.22 7.79
C ASN A 248 2.92 -6.87 7.93
N ARG A 249 2.07 -7.42 7.06
CA ARG A 249 0.62 -7.28 7.11
C ARG A 249 -0.04 -8.58 7.54
N ASP A 250 -1.14 -8.44 8.28
CA ASP A 250 -1.88 -9.54 8.89
C ASP A 250 -3.16 -9.85 8.10
N TYR A 251 -3.04 -9.88 6.77
CA TYR A 251 -4.08 -10.33 5.86
C TYR A 251 -3.45 -11.13 4.72
N ARG A 252 -4.27 -11.83 3.93
CA ARG A 252 -3.82 -12.56 2.75
C ARG A 252 -3.84 -11.65 1.54
N ALA A 253 -2.67 -11.40 0.95
CA ALA A 253 -2.47 -10.47 -0.15
C ALA A 253 -2.70 -11.10 -1.53
N ALA A 254 -2.82 -10.26 -2.56
CA ALA A 254 -3.24 -10.66 -3.90
C ALA A 254 -2.34 -11.71 -4.59
N TYR A 255 -1.03 -11.73 -4.31
CA TYR A 255 -0.10 -12.68 -4.93
C TYR A 255 0.17 -13.94 -4.09
N GLU A 256 -0.37 -14.07 -2.88
CA GLU A 256 0.02 -15.18 -1.99
C GLU A 256 -0.35 -16.56 -2.54
N ASP A 257 -1.55 -16.72 -3.11
CA ASP A 257 -1.97 -17.98 -3.73
C ASP A 257 -1.05 -18.36 -4.91
N GLU A 258 -0.62 -17.38 -5.70
CA GLU A 258 0.29 -17.59 -6.81
C GLU A 258 1.70 -17.95 -6.32
N ILE A 259 2.19 -17.27 -5.28
CA ILE A 259 3.49 -17.57 -4.64
C ILE A 259 3.51 -19.03 -4.17
N GLU A 260 2.45 -19.47 -3.48
CA GLU A 260 2.32 -20.83 -2.97
C GLU A 260 2.23 -21.86 -4.11
N ALA A 261 1.45 -21.58 -5.16
CA ALA A 261 1.36 -22.42 -6.34
C ALA A 261 2.70 -22.56 -7.09
N LEU A 262 3.54 -21.52 -7.04
CA LEU A 262 4.90 -21.53 -7.58
C LEU A 262 5.93 -22.19 -6.62
N GLY A 263 5.50 -22.69 -5.45
CA GLY A 263 6.36 -23.40 -4.49
C GLY A 263 7.11 -22.50 -3.50
N GLY A 264 6.77 -21.20 -3.47
CA GLY A 264 7.19 -20.27 -2.44
C GLY A 264 6.34 -20.38 -1.18
N ARG A 265 6.79 -19.75 -0.10
CA ARG A 265 6.09 -19.71 1.20
C ARG A 265 5.90 -18.27 1.65
N VAL A 266 4.82 -17.99 2.37
CA VAL A 266 4.56 -16.66 2.94
C VAL A 266 4.43 -16.75 4.46
N TYR A 267 5.30 -16.04 5.16
CA TYR A 267 5.32 -15.93 6.61
C TYR A 267 4.95 -14.51 7.04
N ARG A 268 4.37 -14.38 8.24
CA ARG A 268 3.88 -13.09 8.75
C ARG A 268 4.64 -12.66 10.00
N MET A 269 4.87 -11.35 10.08
CA MET A 269 5.49 -10.68 11.20
C MET A 269 4.64 -9.53 11.71
N CYS A 270 4.87 -9.12 12.96
CA CYS A 270 4.22 -7.93 13.46
C CYS A 270 4.53 -6.69 12.57
N PRO A 271 3.59 -5.75 12.44
CA PRO A 271 3.81 -4.54 11.65
C PRO A 271 5.00 -3.70 12.16
N MET A 272 5.74 -3.08 11.24
CA MET A 272 6.90 -2.24 11.58
C MET A 272 6.51 -0.81 12.00
N TYR A 273 5.83 -0.70 13.13
CA TYR A 273 5.58 0.60 13.79
C TYR A 273 6.53 0.81 14.96
N PRO A 274 6.85 2.07 15.35
CA PRO A 274 7.80 2.36 16.43
C PRO A 274 7.54 1.62 17.74
N GLN A 275 6.27 1.42 18.10
CA GLN A 275 5.86 0.65 19.28
C GLN A 275 6.17 -0.86 19.18
N TYR A 276 6.29 -1.41 17.96
CA TYR A 276 6.54 -2.82 17.70
C TYR A 276 7.98 -3.14 17.31
N PHE A 277 8.88 -2.16 17.13
CA PHE A 277 10.28 -2.42 16.75
C PHE A 277 11.00 -3.42 17.66
N GLY A 278 10.73 -3.39 18.96
CA GLY A 278 11.28 -4.37 19.91
C GLY A 278 10.75 -5.78 19.67
N ARG A 279 9.45 -5.91 19.37
CA ARG A 279 8.78 -7.18 19.03
C ARG A 279 9.29 -7.71 17.69
N TYR A 280 9.29 -6.88 16.65
CA TYR A 280 9.79 -7.21 15.32
C TYR A 280 11.21 -7.78 15.37
N LYS A 281 12.12 -7.11 16.10
CA LYS A 281 13.49 -7.57 16.31
C LYS A 281 13.57 -8.98 16.94
N LYS A 282 12.70 -9.26 17.92
CA LYS A 282 12.65 -10.57 18.59
C LYS A 282 12.12 -11.64 17.63
N GLU A 283 11.02 -11.35 16.94
CA GLU A 283 10.38 -12.27 16.00
C GLU A 283 11.32 -12.62 14.83
N ILE A 284 11.95 -11.64 14.16
CA ILE A 284 12.82 -11.94 13.00
C ILE A 284 14.05 -12.74 13.41
N ARG A 285 14.59 -12.47 14.60
CA ARG A 285 15.72 -13.22 15.13
C ARG A 285 15.31 -14.65 15.49
N ALA A 286 14.14 -14.83 16.09
CA ALA A 286 13.63 -16.17 16.41
C ALA A 286 13.36 -16.96 15.12
N PHE A 287 12.74 -16.32 14.13
CA PHE A 287 12.47 -16.88 12.81
C PHE A 287 13.76 -17.33 12.11
N LEU A 288 14.74 -16.44 11.94
CA LEU A 288 16.01 -16.78 11.27
C LEU A 288 16.83 -17.85 12.02
N LYS A 289 16.66 -18.00 13.34
CA LYS A 289 17.25 -19.11 14.10
C LYS A 289 16.52 -20.44 13.86
N ALA A 290 15.20 -20.40 13.75
CA ALA A 290 14.38 -21.57 13.47
C ALA A 290 14.53 -22.05 12.01
N HIS A 291 14.91 -21.13 11.11
CA HIS A 291 15.05 -21.38 9.68
C HIS A 291 16.49 -21.12 9.17
N PRO A 292 17.47 -21.97 9.55
CA PRO A 292 18.86 -21.83 9.12
C PRO A 292 19.08 -22.03 7.62
N GLU A 293 18.09 -22.57 6.89
CA GLU A 293 18.10 -22.70 5.43
C GLU A 293 18.15 -21.33 4.72
N TYR A 294 17.66 -20.26 5.35
CA TYR A 294 17.68 -18.91 4.79
C TYR A 294 19.05 -18.26 4.91
N ARG A 295 19.91 -18.61 3.95
CA ARG A 295 21.28 -18.06 3.85
C ARG A 295 21.36 -16.79 2.99
N ILE A 296 20.27 -16.45 2.32
CA ILE A 296 20.12 -15.22 1.54
C ILE A 296 18.88 -14.49 2.06
N VAL A 297 19.05 -13.23 2.47
CA VAL A 297 17.95 -12.33 2.84
C VAL A 297 17.97 -11.13 1.90
N HIS A 298 16.90 -10.96 1.11
CA HIS A 298 16.73 -9.85 0.17
C HIS A 298 15.58 -8.96 0.63
N SER A 299 15.90 -7.74 1.07
CA SER A 299 14.92 -6.85 1.69
C SER A 299 14.52 -5.70 0.75
N ASN A 300 13.22 -5.57 0.48
CA ASN A 300 12.61 -4.49 -0.31
C ASN A 300 11.99 -3.39 0.58
N LEU A 301 12.29 -3.42 1.87
CA LEU A 301 11.73 -2.55 2.90
C LEU A 301 12.42 -1.18 3.03
N GLU A 302 13.15 -0.73 2.00
CA GLU A 302 13.87 0.55 2.00
C GLU A 302 14.76 0.73 3.25
N GLU A 303 14.68 1.88 3.94
CA GLU A 303 15.43 2.13 5.17
C GLU A 303 15.08 1.15 6.30
N ARG A 304 13.86 0.59 6.29
CA ARG A 304 13.40 -0.36 7.30
C ARG A 304 14.05 -1.73 7.15
N SER A 305 14.68 -2.00 6.01
CA SER A 305 15.60 -3.14 5.83
C SER A 305 16.67 -3.21 6.94
N TYR A 306 16.97 -2.07 7.59
CA TYR A 306 17.85 -2.01 8.75
C TYR A 306 17.49 -3.06 9.82
N PHE A 307 16.21 -3.25 10.11
CA PHE A 307 15.81 -4.15 11.20
C PHE A 307 16.10 -5.60 10.89
N GLY A 308 15.66 -6.10 9.73
CA GLY A 308 15.87 -7.49 9.34
C GLY A 308 17.33 -7.79 9.04
N LEU A 309 17.98 -6.96 8.23
CA LEU A 309 19.36 -7.21 7.82
C LEU A 309 20.37 -7.06 8.98
N ARG A 310 20.09 -6.22 9.97
CA ARG A 310 20.92 -6.16 11.19
C ARG A 310 20.84 -7.43 12.01
N GLU A 311 19.67 -8.04 12.15
CA GLU A 311 19.53 -9.29 12.89
C GLU A 311 20.08 -10.47 12.09
N ALA A 312 19.89 -10.50 10.77
CA ALA A 312 20.54 -11.46 9.87
C ALA A 312 22.07 -11.40 9.96
N ALA A 313 22.65 -10.18 9.98
CA ALA A 313 24.09 -9.98 10.14
C ALA A 313 24.62 -10.54 11.46
N LYS A 314 23.89 -10.37 12.57
CA LYS A 314 24.27 -10.92 13.89
C LYS A 314 24.23 -12.44 13.95
N LEU A 315 23.42 -13.06 13.10
CA LEU A 315 23.30 -14.52 12.99
C LEU A 315 24.24 -15.09 11.91
N GLY A 316 25.05 -14.25 11.27
CA GLY A 316 26.02 -14.70 10.26
C GLY A 316 25.39 -15.12 8.93
N VAL A 317 24.16 -14.67 8.61
CA VAL A 317 23.54 -14.92 7.31
C VAL A 317 24.46 -14.35 6.21
N PRO A 318 25.00 -15.16 5.29
CA PRO A 318 26.12 -14.74 4.44
C PRO A 318 25.73 -13.69 3.41
N VAL A 319 24.56 -13.79 2.78
CA VAL A 319 24.11 -12.86 1.73
C VAL A 319 22.94 -12.04 2.25
N ARG A 320 23.14 -10.72 2.35
CA ARG A 320 22.20 -9.74 2.91
C ARG A 320 22.07 -8.57 1.94
N ILE A 321 20.93 -8.47 1.27
CA ILE A 321 20.68 -7.51 0.19
C ILE A 321 19.64 -6.51 0.66
N ALA A 322 19.93 -5.23 0.51
CA ALA A 322 18.93 -4.17 0.60
C ALA A 322 18.64 -3.65 -0.80
N HIS A 323 17.36 -3.47 -1.13
CA HIS A 323 16.92 -3.03 -2.44
C HIS A 323 16.12 -1.72 -2.34
N ALA A 324 16.58 -0.69 -3.05
CA ALA A 324 15.91 0.59 -3.18
C ALA A 324 14.95 0.62 -4.39
N HIS A 325 13.68 0.96 -4.15
CA HIS A 325 12.62 1.04 -5.15
C HIS A 325 12.06 2.45 -5.34
N ASN A 326 12.20 3.31 -4.34
CA ASN A 326 11.59 4.64 -4.38
C ASN A 326 12.47 5.70 -3.71
N ARG A 327 12.15 6.96 -4.01
CA ARG A 327 12.70 8.14 -3.35
C ARG A 327 11.55 8.90 -2.66
N PRO A 328 11.41 8.78 -1.34
CA PRO A 328 10.44 9.59 -0.59
C PRO A 328 10.71 11.09 -0.79
N VAL A 329 9.68 11.83 -1.20
CA VAL A 329 9.71 13.29 -1.35
C VAL A 329 9.00 13.95 -0.17
N GLY A 330 9.57 15.07 0.32
CA GLY A 330 9.03 15.84 1.45
C GLY A 330 9.70 15.54 2.80
N PHE A 331 9.57 16.50 3.72
CA PHE A 331 10.08 16.42 5.08
C PHE A 331 8.92 16.32 6.08
N ASP A 332 8.87 15.23 6.85
CA ASP A 332 7.98 15.09 8.00
C ASP A 332 8.78 14.68 9.25
N VAL A 333 8.13 14.58 10.40
CA VAL A 333 8.78 14.14 11.65
C VAL A 333 9.30 12.69 11.55
N LYS A 334 8.74 11.86 10.66
CA LYS A 334 9.24 10.51 10.39
C LYS A 334 10.55 10.55 9.60
N SER A 335 10.84 11.63 8.87
CA SER A 335 12.10 11.82 8.13
C SER A 335 13.33 11.68 9.02
N VAL A 336 13.30 12.14 10.28
CA VAL A 336 14.45 11.98 11.20
C VAL A 336 14.75 10.51 11.48
N PHE A 337 13.72 9.70 11.71
CA PHE A 337 13.87 8.24 11.91
C PHE A 337 14.30 7.56 10.61
N ARG A 338 13.74 7.98 9.48
CA ARG A 338 14.10 7.47 8.15
C ARG A 338 15.59 7.69 7.87
N GLU A 339 16.06 8.91 8.09
CA GLU A 339 17.48 9.27 7.96
C GLU A 339 18.39 8.48 8.89
N TYR A 340 17.99 8.30 10.15
CA TYR A 340 18.75 7.49 11.10
C TYR A 340 18.94 6.05 10.60
N PHE A 341 17.87 5.37 10.17
CA PHE A 341 17.96 3.99 9.71
C PHE A 341 18.67 3.86 8.36
N ARG A 342 18.43 4.81 7.44
CA ARG A 342 19.13 4.93 6.16
C ARG A 342 20.65 5.00 6.37
N LEU A 343 21.14 5.88 7.24
CA LEU A 343 22.58 6.02 7.53
C LEU A 343 23.18 4.82 8.30
N ARG A 344 22.34 4.03 8.97
CA ARG A 344 22.78 2.84 9.72
C ARG A 344 22.80 1.57 8.87
N LEU A 345 21.89 1.45 7.91
CA LEU A 345 21.67 0.27 7.06
C LEU A 345 22.95 -0.24 6.37
N PRO A 346 23.79 0.59 5.72
CA PRO A 346 24.96 0.11 4.96
C PRO A 346 25.96 -0.76 5.75
N ARG A 347 25.98 -0.68 7.08
CA ARG A 347 26.86 -1.51 7.92
C ARG A 347 26.45 -2.98 7.98
N TYR A 348 25.22 -3.30 7.59
CA TYR A 348 24.63 -4.63 7.74
C TYR A 348 24.32 -5.31 6.41
N VAL A 349 24.52 -4.60 5.29
CA VAL A 349 24.31 -5.15 3.95
C VAL A 349 25.61 -5.74 3.42
N THR A 350 25.51 -6.78 2.61
CA THR A 350 26.60 -7.27 1.75
C THR A 350 26.52 -6.66 0.37
N HIS A 351 25.31 -6.46 -0.14
CA HIS A 351 25.03 -5.99 -1.48
C HIS A 351 23.95 -4.91 -1.44
N MET A 352 24.11 -3.90 -2.29
CA MET A 352 23.20 -2.76 -2.41
C MET A 352 22.56 -2.85 -3.79
N PHE A 353 21.24 -3.03 -3.83
CA PHE A 353 20.47 -3.15 -5.06
C PHE A 353 19.61 -1.91 -5.23
N ALA A 354 19.41 -1.47 -6.47
CA ALA A 354 18.47 -0.40 -6.78
C ALA A 354 17.80 -0.64 -8.13
N CYS A 355 16.56 -0.18 -8.27
CA CYS A 355 15.84 -0.17 -9.54
C CYS A 355 16.28 0.98 -10.47
N GLY A 356 16.98 1.98 -9.93
CA GLY A 356 17.49 3.13 -10.67
C GLY A 356 18.48 3.94 -9.82
N GLU A 357 19.24 4.82 -10.49
CA GLU A 357 20.29 5.61 -9.83
C GLU A 357 19.76 6.48 -8.69
N GLU A 358 18.64 7.18 -8.89
CA GLU A 358 18.07 8.07 -7.88
C GLU A 358 17.61 7.34 -6.61
N ALA A 359 17.02 6.15 -6.76
CA ALA A 359 16.61 5.32 -5.62
C ALA A 359 17.84 4.83 -4.84
N GLY A 360 18.88 4.39 -5.56
CA GLY A 360 20.14 3.97 -4.97
C GLY A 360 20.88 5.09 -4.25
N ASP A 361 20.97 6.26 -4.89
CA ASP A 361 21.57 7.46 -4.29
C ASP A 361 20.83 7.92 -3.05
N TRP A 362 19.50 7.82 -3.07
CA TRP A 362 18.70 8.13 -1.90
C TRP A 362 18.98 7.13 -0.78
N LEU A 363 18.88 5.81 -0.99
CA LEU A 363 18.99 4.85 0.12
C LEU A 363 20.43 4.67 0.62
N PHE A 364 21.41 4.63 -0.29
CA PHE A 364 22.81 4.30 0.03
C PHE A 364 23.75 5.51 0.00
N GLY A 365 23.31 6.64 -0.55
CA GLY A 365 24.12 7.83 -0.77
C GLY A 365 24.93 7.76 -2.06
N ALA A 366 25.01 8.87 -2.80
CA ALA A 366 25.71 8.97 -4.09
C ALA A 366 27.17 8.48 -4.07
N LYS A 367 27.86 8.58 -2.92
CA LYS A 367 29.22 8.05 -2.74
C LYS A 367 29.34 6.53 -2.93
N ASN A 368 28.23 5.79 -2.80
CA ASN A 368 28.19 4.34 -2.98
C ASN A 368 27.70 3.94 -4.38
N ARG A 369 27.41 4.87 -5.30
CA ARG A 369 26.81 4.57 -6.61
C ARG A 369 27.53 3.48 -7.38
N GLY A 370 28.88 3.49 -7.40
CA GLY A 370 29.68 2.45 -8.06
C GLY A 370 29.63 1.06 -7.42
N ARG A 371 29.02 0.92 -6.24
CA ARG A 371 28.80 -0.36 -5.53
C ARG A 371 27.34 -0.82 -5.61
N VAL A 372 26.44 0.02 -6.13
CA VAL A 372 25.01 -0.30 -6.25
C VAL A 372 24.81 -1.12 -7.52
N ILE A 373 24.24 -2.30 -7.36
CA ILE A 373 23.86 -3.19 -8.45
C ILE A 373 22.49 -2.76 -8.95
N GLN A 374 22.38 -2.48 -10.24
CA GLN A 374 21.12 -2.10 -10.88
C GLN A 374 20.32 -3.37 -11.20
N GLN A 375 19.30 -3.67 -10.38
CA GLN A 375 18.32 -4.71 -10.70
C GLN A 375 17.13 -4.04 -11.37
N ARG A 376 16.95 -4.30 -12.66
CA ARG A 376 15.90 -3.66 -13.44
C ARG A 376 14.51 -4.16 -13.03
N ASN A 377 13.54 -3.26 -13.14
CA ASN A 377 12.12 -3.56 -13.10
C ASN A 377 11.68 -4.22 -14.42
N ALA A 378 12.21 -5.42 -14.64
CA ALA A 378 12.02 -6.18 -15.87
C ALA A 378 10.61 -6.79 -15.95
N ILE A 379 10.12 -6.93 -17.17
CA ILE A 379 8.78 -7.44 -17.48
C ILE A 379 8.84 -8.53 -18.53
N ASP A 380 7.80 -9.35 -18.61
CA ASP A 380 7.61 -10.25 -19.74
C ASP A 380 7.09 -9.44 -20.94
N THR A 381 8.03 -9.01 -21.79
CA THR A 381 7.72 -8.17 -22.95
C THR A 381 6.82 -8.88 -23.97
N SER A 382 6.79 -10.22 -23.97
CA SER A 382 5.97 -11.00 -24.89
C SER A 382 4.48 -10.81 -24.65
N LEU A 383 4.08 -10.60 -23.38
CA LEU A 383 2.69 -10.35 -22.97
C LEU A 383 2.13 -9.01 -23.48
N TYR A 384 3.00 -8.09 -23.87
CA TYR A 384 2.67 -6.74 -24.32
C TYR A 384 2.75 -6.56 -25.84
N ARG A 385 3.01 -7.64 -26.59
CA ARG A 385 3.00 -7.59 -28.06
C ARG A 385 1.62 -7.16 -28.55
N TYR A 386 1.59 -6.06 -29.31
CA TYR A 386 0.37 -5.52 -29.85
C TYR A 386 -0.28 -6.50 -30.85
N ASP A 387 -1.57 -6.78 -30.62
CA ASP A 387 -2.43 -7.56 -31.50
C ASP A 387 -3.72 -6.75 -31.78
N PRO A 388 -3.95 -6.32 -33.04
CA PRO A 388 -5.14 -5.57 -33.42
C PRO A 388 -6.46 -6.27 -33.05
N ALA A 389 -6.51 -7.60 -33.11
CA ALA A 389 -7.72 -8.35 -32.77
C ALA A 389 -8.00 -8.33 -31.27
N VAL A 390 -6.96 -8.36 -30.44
CA VAL A 390 -7.08 -8.19 -28.98
C VAL A 390 -7.48 -6.76 -28.65
N ALA A 391 -6.85 -5.77 -29.26
CA ALA A 391 -7.20 -4.36 -29.10
C ALA A 391 -8.69 -4.09 -29.41
N ALA A 392 -9.20 -4.59 -30.54
CA ALA A 392 -10.60 -4.46 -30.92
C ALA A 392 -11.55 -5.13 -29.90
N LYS A 393 -11.22 -6.32 -29.41
CA LYS A 393 -12.01 -7.02 -28.38
C LYS A 393 -12.05 -6.26 -27.06
N VAL A 394 -10.93 -5.68 -26.65
CA VAL A 394 -10.82 -4.89 -25.42
C VAL A 394 -11.66 -3.61 -25.52
N ARG A 395 -11.57 -2.91 -26.66
CA ARG A 395 -12.40 -1.73 -26.92
C ARG A 395 -13.89 -2.07 -26.89
N ALA A 396 -14.29 -3.18 -27.52
CA ALA A 396 -15.67 -3.64 -27.48
C ALA A 396 -16.14 -4.02 -26.07
N GLU A 397 -15.31 -4.69 -25.26
CA GLU A 397 -15.64 -5.03 -23.85
C GLU A 397 -15.95 -3.78 -23.03
N PHE A 398 -15.19 -2.71 -23.25
CA PHE A 398 -15.37 -1.45 -22.53
C PHE A 398 -16.31 -0.48 -23.25
N GLY A 399 -16.85 -0.80 -24.42
CA GLY A 399 -17.78 0.08 -25.15
C GLY A 399 -17.14 1.29 -25.81
N ALA A 400 -15.82 1.27 -26.05
CA ALA A 400 -15.12 2.30 -26.80
C ALA A 400 -15.25 2.04 -28.31
N ALA A 401 -15.61 3.06 -29.09
CA ALA A 401 -15.66 2.94 -30.54
C ALA A 401 -14.25 2.83 -31.16
N SER A 402 -14.17 2.38 -32.40
CA SER A 402 -12.90 2.21 -33.11
C SER A 402 -12.17 3.52 -33.37
N ASP A 403 -12.91 4.62 -33.54
CA ASP A 403 -12.40 5.97 -33.80
C ASP A 403 -12.25 6.82 -32.51
N THR A 404 -12.61 6.27 -31.35
CA THR A 404 -12.41 6.93 -30.06
C THR A 404 -10.94 6.92 -29.68
N PHE A 405 -10.39 8.08 -29.30
CA PHE A 405 -9.04 8.17 -28.76
C PHE A 405 -9.03 7.78 -27.28
N VAL A 406 -8.30 6.73 -26.91
CA VAL A 406 -8.27 6.20 -25.55
C VAL A 406 -6.98 6.61 -24.84
N LEU A 407 -7.08 7.53 -23.88
CA LEU A 407 -6.00 7.87 -22.96
C LEU A 407 -5.97 6.89 -21.79
N GLY A 408 -4.82 6.28 -21.55
CA GLY A 408 -4.65 5.28 -20.50
C GLY A 408 -3.85 5.74 -19.30
N HIS A 409 -4.25 5.29 -18.11
CA HIS A 409 -3.44 5.37 -16.90
C HIS A 409 -3.54 4.06 -16.11
N VAL A 410 -2.39 3.57 -15.62
CA VAL A 410 -2.31 2.40 -14.75
C VAL A 410 -1.61 2.79 -13.46
N GLY A 411 -2.34 2.70 -12.35
CA GLY A 411 -1.80 3.07 -11.04
C GLY A 411 -2.84 2.95 -9.93
N ARG A 412 -2.38 2.64 -8.71
CA ARG A 412 -3.22 2.70 -7.52
C ARG A 412 -3.75 4.13 -7.30
N PHE A 413 -4.98 4.25 -6.82
CA PHE A 413 -5.54 5.53 -6.38
C PHE A 413 -4.83 5.95 -5.10
N PHE A 414 -3.81 6.79 -5.27
CA PHE A 414 -2.99 7.30 -4.18
C PHE A 414 -2.50 8.71 -4.55
N PRO A 415 -2.28 9.62 -3.57
CA PRO A 415 -1.84 11.00 -3.87
C PRO A 415 -0.60 11.07 -4.77
N GLN A 416 0.34 10.14 -4.62
CA GLN A 416 1.53 10.02 -5.46
C GLN A 416 1.23 10.00 -6.97
N LYS A 417 0.14 9.36 -7.40
CA LYS A 417 -0.22 9.19 -8.82
C LYS A 417 -0.98 10.38 -9.40
N ASN A 418 -1.35 11.34 -8.55
CA ASN A 418 -1.95 12.62 -8.95
C ASN A 418 -3.20 12.50 -9.86
N HIS A 419 -4.12 11.59 -9.49
CA HIS A 419 -5.34 11.35 -10.26
C HIS A 419 -6.21 12.61 -10.42
N GLU A 420 -6.15 13.51 -9.43
CA GLU A 420 -6.91 14.75 -9.46
C GLU A 420 -6.50 15.64 -10.62
N PHE A 421 -5.20 15.89 -10.80
CA PHE A 421 -4.66 16.64 -11.93
C PHE A 421 -4.78 15.87 -13.24
N LEU A 422 -4.67 14.54 -13.21
CA LEU A 422 -4.89 13.68 -14.37
C LEU A 422 -6.30 13.90 -14.98
N ILE A 423 -7.33 13.97 -14.13
CA ILE A 423 -8.70 14.26 -14.57
C ILE A 423 -8.80 15.67 -15.18
N ASP A 424 -8.08 16.66 -14.66
CA ASP A 424 -8.04 18.00 -15.26
C ASP A 424 -7.38 17.97 -16.66
N ILE A 425 -6.27 17.24 -16.80
CA ILE A 425 -5.60 17.03 -18.10
C ILE A 425 -6.58 16.40 -19.09
N PHE A 426 -7.31 15.36 -18.68
CA PHE A 426 -8.27 14.71 -19.55
C PHE A 426 -9.46 15.61 -19.89
N ALA A 427 -9.98 16.39 -18.94
CA ALA A 427 -11.03 17.37 -19.21
C ALA A 427 -10.60 18.40 -20.27
N ALA A 428 -9.34 18.85 -20.22
CA ALA A 428 -8.77 19.71 -21.25
C ALA A 428 -8.62 18.98 -22.61
N LEU A 429 -8.18 17.72 -22.60
CA LEU A 429 -8.06 16.90 -23.81
C LEU A 429 -9.41 16.64 -24.46
N HIS A 430 -10.43 16.29 -23.68
CA HIS A 430 -11.77 15.98 -24.15
C HIS A 430 -12.45 17.21 -24.77
N ARG A 431 -12.17 18.42 -24.28
CA ARG A 431 -12.60 19.68 -24.93
C ARG A 431 -11.98 19.88 -26.32
N ILE A 432 -10.72 19.48 -26.50
CA ILE A 432 -10.01 19.58 -27.79
C ILE A 432 -10.45 18.45 -28.74
N ARG A 433 -10.65 17.24 -28.21
CA ARG A 433 -11.08 16.05 -28.96
C ARG A 433 -12.27 15.37 -28.25
N PRO A 434 -13.52 15.73 -28.58
CA PRO A 434 -14.71 15.17 -27.93
C PRO A 434 -14.88 13.66 -28.09
N ASN A 435 -14.40 13.05 -29.18
CA ASN A 435 -14.36 11.59 -29.32
C ASN A 435 -13.12 11.01 -28.63
N SER A 436 -13.11 11.10 -27.30
CA SER A 436 -12.03 10.57 -26.46
C SER A 436 -12.52 10.01 -25.14
N GLU A 437 -11.80 9.01 -24.63
CA GLU A 437 -12.05 8.38 -23.35
C GLU A 437 -10.79 8.32 -22.50
N LEU A 438 -10.97 8.31 -21.17
CA LEU A 438 -9.93 8.05 -20.19
C LEU A 438 -10.17 6.71 -19.50
N TRP A 439 -9.19 5.81 -19.57
CA TRP A 439 -9.22 4.53 -18.87
C TRP A 439 -8.30 4.56 -17.66
N LEU A 440 -8.90 4.49 -16.47
CA LEU A 440 -8.22 4.43 -15.18
C LEU A 440 -8.19 2.98 -14.67
N VAL A 441 -7.03 2.35 -14.78
CA VAL A 441 -6.79 0.98 -14.30
C VAL A 441 -6.06 1.02 -12.96
N GLY A 442 -6.69 0.44 -11.94
CA GLY A 442 -6.21 0.43 -10.58
C GLY A 442 -7.33 0.66 -9.55
N GLY A 443 -6.99 0.51 -8.28
CA GLY A 443 -7.90 0.78 -7.16
C GLY A 443 -7.16 1.46 -6.01
N GLY A 444 -7.90 1.85 -4.96
CA GLY A 444 -7.34 2.26 -3.67
C GLY A 444 -7.76 1.32 -2.54
N GLU A 445 -7.51 1.74 -1.31
CA GLU A 445 -7.87 0.96 -0.10
C GLU A 445 -9.38 0.78 0.04
N LEU A 446 -9.82 -0.17 0.88
CA LEU A 446 -11.21 -0.62 1.02
C LEU A 446 -12.25 0.50 1.27
N ASN A 447 -11.83 1.65 1.80
CA ASN A 447 -12.70 2.81 2.13
C ASN A 447 -12.60 3.97 1.13
N ASP A 448 -11.85 3.78 0.04
CA ASP A 448 -11.54 4.63 -1.13
C ASP A 448 -12.07 6.09 -1.23
N GLU A 449 -11.90 6.91 -0.19
CA GLU A 449 -12.24 8.34 -0.17
C GLU A 449 -11.63 9.09 -1.35
N LEU A 450 -10.39 8.75 -1.73
CA LEU A 450 -9.74 9.38 -2.87
C LEU A 450 -10.45 9.03 -4.18
N LYS A 451 -10.74 7.75 -4.44
CA LYS A 451 -11.46 7.32 -5.63
C LYS A 451 -12.87 7.92 -5.69
N ASN A 452 -13.57 8.00 -4.57
CA ASN A 452 -14.89 8.63 -4.50
C ASN A 452 -14.82 10.12 -4.87
N ARG A 453 -13.85 10.86 -4.31
CA ARG A 453 -13.58 12.25 -4.73
C ARG A 453 -13.25 12.37 -6.21
N MET A 454 -12.52 11.41 -6.78
CA MET A 454 -12.23 11.40 -8.22
C MET A 454 -13.49 11.17 -9.05
N ARG A 455 -14.41 10.30 -8.61
CA ARG A 455 -15.72 10.11 -9.26
C ARG A 455 -16.58 11.36 -9.18
N GLU A 456 -16.66 11.99 -8.00
CA GLU A 456 -17.37 13.25 -7.81
C GLU A 456 -16.82 14.35 -8.74
N LYS A 457 -15.48 14.44 -8.86
CA LYS A 457 -14.83 15.37 -9.78
C LYS A 457 -15.21 15.10 -11.24
N VAL A 458 -15.13 13.83 -11.69
CA VAL A 458 -15.55 13.42 -13.04
C VAL A 458 -16.99 13.86 -13.32
N SER A 459 -17.90 13.61 -12.38
CA SER A 459 -19.30 13.97 -12.54
C SER A 459 -19.53 15.49 -12.55
N SER A 460 -18.82 16.23 -11.69
CA SER A 460 -18.86 17.69 -11.67
C SER A 460 -18.37 18.35 -12.97
N LEU A 461 -17.54 17.63 -13.74
CA LEU A 461 -17.02 18.06 -15.03
C LEU A 461 -17.86 17.54 -16.21
N GLY A 462 -18.90 16.75 -15.96
CA GLY A 462 -19.76 16.15 -17.00
C GLY A 462 -19.05 15.09 -17.84
N LEU A 463 -18.09 14.36 -17.25
CA LEU A 463 -17.24 13.39 -17.95
C LEU A 463 -17.61 11.93 -17.65
N ASP A 464 -18.79 11.68 -17.08
CA ASP A 464 -19.23 10.35 -16.64
C ASP A 464 -19.19 9.30 -17.78
N ASP A 465 -19.57 9.69 -19.00
CA ASP A 465 -19.56 8.81 -20.18
C ASP A 465 -18.17 8.67 -20.82
N ALA A 466 -17.22 9.53 -20.45
CA ALA A 466 -15.89 9.61 -21.04
C ALA A 466 -14.78 9.06 -20.13
N VAL A 467 -15.06 8.76 -18.85
CA VAL A 467 -14.05 8.26 -17.88
C VAL A 467 -14.44 6.90 -17.34
N ARG A 468 -13.62 5.89 -17.63
CA ARG A 468 -13.83 4.51 -17.18
C ARG A 468 -12.93 4.16 -16.00
N PHE A 469 -13.55 3.84 -14.86
CA PHE A 469 -12.87 3.30 -13.68
C PHE A 469 -12.87 1.77 -13.73
N LEU A 470 -11.77 1.17 -14.22
CA LEU A 470 -11.69 -0.26 -14.49
C LEU A 470 -11.34 -1.12 -13.26
N GLY A 471 -11.01 -0.49 -12.14
CA GLY A 471 -10.68 -1.17 -10.89
C GLY A 471 -9.34 -1.89 -10.92
N VAL A 472 -9.09 -2.74 -9.91
CA VAL A 472 -7.87 -3.54 -9.84
C VAL A 472 -7.97 -4.69 -10.85
N ARG A 473 -7.05 -4.75 -11.81
CA ARG A 473 -7.04 -5.73 -12.91
C ARG A 473 -5.77 -6.58 -12.90
N SER A 474 -5.87 -7.83 -13.36
CA SER A 474 -4.73 -8.73 -13.58
C SER A 474 -4.31 -8.82 -15.04
N ASP A 475 -5.15 -8.34 -15.96
CA ASP A 475 -4.97 -8.37 -17.42
C ASP A 475 -4.56 -7.00 -17.98
N VAL A 476 -3.72 -6.26 -17.26
CA VAL A 476 -3.26 -4.90 -17.65
C VAL A 476 -2.61 -4.92 -19.03
N ASN A 477 -1.81 -5.93 -19.33
CA ASN A 477 -1.16 -6.15 -20.62
C ASN A 477 -2.17 -6.23 -21.78
N ARG A 478 -3.34 -6.84 -21.54
CA ARG A 478 -4.44 -6.90 -22.51
C ARG A 478 -5.12 -5.54 -22.64
N ILE A 479 -5.42 -4.87 -21.52
CA ILE A 479 -6.11 -3.58 -21.51
C ILE A 479 -5.29 -2.50 -22.24
N MET A 480 -3.97 -2.46 -22.05
CA MET A 480 -3.08 -1.51 -22.73
C MET A 480 -3.13 -1.61 -24.27
N GLN A 481 -3.57 -2.75 -24.82
CA GLN A 481 -3.76 -2.88 -26.27
C GLN A 481 -4.91 -2.01 -26.79
N GLY A 482 -5.93 -1.75 -25.97
CA GLY A 482 -7.06 -0.89 -26.33
C GLY A 482 -6.77 0.62 -26.22
N MET A 483 -5.66 1.02 -25.59
CA MET A 483 -5.26 2.42 -25.41
C MET A 483 -4.55 2.98 -26.65
N ASP A 484 -4.52 4.30 -26.81
CA ASP A 484 -3.77 5.02 -27.87
C ASP A 484 -2.60 5.83 -27.34
N ALA A 485 -2.68 6.29 -26.09
CA ALA A 485 -1.59 6.97 -25.41
C ALA A 485 -1.60 6.64 -23.91
N PHE A 486 -0.46 6.82 -23.25
CA PHE A 486 -0.33 6.60 -21.81
C PHE A 486 0.08 7.89 -21.10
N VAL A 487 -0.53 8.19 -19.95
CA VAL A 487 -0.22 9.38 -19.14
C VAL A 487 0.13 9.04 -17.70
N LEU A 488 1.19 9.66 -17.18
CA LEU A 488 1.67 9.48 -15.80
C LEU A 488 2.09 10.81 -15.16
N PRO A 489 1.15 11.61 -14.62
CA PRO A 489 1.44 12.92 -14.02
C PRO A 489 1.83 12.81 -12.54
N SER A 490 2.59 11.78 -12.18
CA SER A 490 2.93 11.42 -10.79
C SER A 490 3.73 12.52 -10.07
N LEU A 491 3.49 12.70 -8.78
CA LEU A 491 4.24 13.65 -7.94
C LEU A 491 5.69 13.22 -7.68
N PHE A 492 5.94 11.91 -7.70
CA PHE A 492 7.27 11.30 -7.59
C PHE A 492 7.21 9.82 -8.00
N GLU A 493 8.28 9.31 -8.58
CA GLU A 493 8.47 7.88 -8.89
C GLU A 493 9.92 7.46 -8.64
N GLY A 494 10.13 6.16 -8.42
CA GLY A 494 11.43 5.51 -8.63
C GLY A 494 11.55 5.15 -10.12
N LEU A 495 11.59 3.86 -10.43
CA LEU A 495 11.43 3.40 -11.81
C LEU A 495 10.06 2.69 -11.96
N PRO A 496 9.00 3.37 -12.45
CA PRO A 496 7.67 2.78 -12.48
C PRO A 496 7.63 1.62 -13.50
N VAL A 497 7.33 0.40 -13.02
CA VAL A 497 7.14 -0.80 -13.88
C VAL A 497 6.13 -0.50 -15.01
N THR A 498 5.07 0.24 -14.68
CA THR A 498 4.01 0.63 -15.62
C THR A 498 4.50 1.44 -16.82
N MET A 499 5.62 2.18 -16.69
CA MET A 499 6.22 2.86 -17.84
C MET A 499 6.93 1.89 -18.78
N ILE A 500 7.56 0.85 -18.23
CA ILE A 500 8.18 -0.21 -19.03
C ILE A 500 7.09 -1.02 -19.74
N GLU A 501 5.98 -1.29 -19.05
CA GLU A 501 4.79 -1.97 -19.61
C GLU A 501 4.13 -1.17 -20.74
N ALA A 502 3.86 0.13 -20.53
CA ALA A 502 3.23 0.99 -21.53
C ALA A 502 4.10 1.12 -22.81
N GLN A 503 5.42 1.28 -22.63
CA GLN A 503 6.36 1.31 -23.74
C GLN A 503 6.50 -0.05 -24.44
N ALA A 504 6.44 -1.16 -23.70
CA ALA A 504 6.39 -2.50 -24.29
C ALA A 504 5.11 -2.73 -25.08
N ALA A 505 3.98 -2.15 -24.65
CA ALA A 505 2.74 -2.11 -25.42
C ALA A 505 2.83 -1.18 -26.66
N GLY A 506 3.95 -0.48 -26.84
CA GLY A 506 4.23 0.41 -27.95
C GLY A 506 3.50 1.75 -27.90
N LEU A 507 3.00 2.15 -26.73
CA LEU A 507 2.25 3.39 -26.53
C LEU A 507 3.20 4.61 -26.47
N PRO A 508 2.86 5.74 -27.14
CA PRO A 508 3.48 7.01 -26.82
C PRO A 508 3.10 7.39 -25.39
N CYS A 509 4.09 7.80 -24.60
CA CYS A 509 3.89 8.07 -23.18
C CYS A 509 4.20 9.54 -22.85
N THR A 510 3.35 10.16 -22.05
CA THR A 510 3.56 11.51 -21.51
C THR A 510 3.66 11.45 -19.99
N ILE A 511 4.76 11.94 -19.42
CA ILE A 511 5.06 11.87 -17.98
C ILE A 511 5.37 13.26 -17.43
N SER A 512 5.25 13.41 -16.11
CA SER A 512 5.68 14.66 -15.45
C SER A 512 7.19 14.73 -15.30
N ASP A 513 7.74 15.93 -15.18
CA ASP A 513 9.14 16.22 -14.82
C ASP A 513 9.58 15.68 -13.44
N ARG A 514 8.66 15.10 -12.67
CA ARG A 514 8.94 14.40 -11.39
C ARG A 514 9.12 12.89 -11.53
N VAL A 515 8.90 12.35 -12.72
CA VAL A 515 9.18 10.96 -13.05
C VAL A 515 10.58 10.87 -13.66
N PRO A 516 11.45 9.96 -13.19
CA PRO A 516 12.83 9.90 -13.68
C PRO A 516 12.89 9.58 -15.17
N VAL A 517 13.65 10.39 -15.93
CA VAL A 517 13.78 10.24 -17.40
C VAL A 517 14.40 8.91 -17.81
N GLN A 518 15.11 8.22 -16.90
CA GLN A 518 15.64 6.88 -17.15
C GLN A 518 14.54 5.83 -17.40
N CYS A 519 13.27 6.16 -17.14
CA CYS A 519 12.16 5.32 -17.55
C CYS A 519 11.92 5.33 -19.07
N ASP A 520 12.44 6.31 -19.82
CA ASP A 520 12.40 6.28 -21.28
C ASP A 520 13.43 5.28 -21.82
N VAL A 521 12.93 4.13 -22.23
CA VAL A 521 13.74 3.01 -22.73
C VAL A 521 13.48 2.74 -24.22
N THR A 522 12.62 3.55 -24.86
CA THR A 522 12.24 3.39 -26.27
C THR A 522 12.45 4.65 -27.10
N GLY A 523 12.74 5.79 -26.46
CA GLY A 523 12.85 7.11 -27.07
C GLY A 523 11.50 7.76 -27.39
N ASN A 524 10.40 7.23 -26.86
CA ASN A 524 9.03 7.67 -27.17
C ASN A 524 8.29 8.25 -25.95
N VAL A 525 9.04 8.75 -24.97
CA VAL A 525 8.49 9.39 -23.78
C VAL A 525 8.65 10.90 -23.88
N GLN A 526 7.56 11.62 -23.66
CA GLN A 526 7.56 13.07 -23.55
C GLN A 526 7.45 13.48 -22.09
N VAL A 527 8.27 14.44 -21.68
CA VAL A 527 8.22 15.04 -20.34
C VAL A 527 7.52 16.38 -20.40
N VAL A 528 6.60 16.61 -19.46
CA VAL A 528 5.88 17.87 -19.28
C VAL A 528 6.06 18.33 -17.83
N ALA A 529 6.25 19.63 -17.62
CA ALA A 529 6.37 20.17 -16.27
C ALA A 529 5.07 19.91 -15.48
N LEU A 530 5.20 19.40 -14.24
CA LEU A 530 4.03 19.06 -13.42
C LEU A 530 3.14 20.28 -13.11
N ASP A 531 3.73 21.48 -13.07
CA ASP A 531 3.06 22.76 -12.83
C ASP A 531 2.52 23.42 -14.11
N ALA A 532 2.72 22.81 -15.28
CA ALA A 532 2.11 23.28 -16.52
C ALA A 532 0.58 23.14 -16.48
N ALA A 533 -0.12 24.03 -17.18
CA ALA A 533 -1.58 23.99 -17.24
C ALA A 533 -2.10 22.69 -17.89
N PRO A 534 -3.27 22.17 -17.47
CA PRO A 534 -3.88 20.98 -18.08
C PRO A 534 -4.02 21.06 -19.60
N GLU A 535 -4.28 22.25 -20.16
CA GLU A 535 -4.39 22.49 -21.59
C GLU A 535 -3.07 22.26 -22.34
N GLU A 536 -1.93 22.55 -21.72
CA GLU A 536 -0.61 22.29 -22.30
C GLU A 536 -0.34 20.79 -22.35
N TRP A 537 -0.65 20.08 -21.27
CA TRP A 537 -0.58 18.61 -21.24
C TRP A 537 -1.45 17.97 -22.32
N ALA A 538 -2.70 18.39 -22.43
CA ALA A 538 -3.64 17.89 -23.43
C ALA A 538 -3.12 18.07 -24.87
N LYS A 539 -2.65 19.28 -25.21
CA LYS A 539 -2.06 19.57 -26.53
C LYS A 539 -0.85 18.70 -26.82
N ARG A 540 0.03 18.53 -25.83
CA ARG A 540 1.24 17.72 -25.95
C ARG A 540 0.95 16.24 -26.15
N ILE A 541 0.01 15.67 -25.40
CA ILE A 541 -0.44 14.28 -25.55
C ILE A 541 -0.97 14.04 -26.98
N LEU A 542 -1.87 14.90 -27.45
CA LEU A 542 -2.46 14.76 -28.79
C LEU A 542 -1.41 14.93 -29.89
N ALA A 543 -0.55 15.95 -29.81
CA ALA A 543 0.50 16.19 -30.78
C ALA A 543 1.55 15.06 -30.82
N GLN A 544 1.91 14.49 -29.66
CA GLN A 544 2.82 13.36 -29.58
C GLN A 544 2.21 12.12 -30.26
N ALA A 545 0.93 11.82 -29.97
CA ALA A 545 0.25 10.68 -30.57
C ALA A 545 0.15 10.84 -32.10
N GLU A 546 -0.26 12.00 -32.58
CA GLU A 546 -0.35 12.31 -34.02
C GLU A 546 1.02 12.17 -34.71
N SER A 547 2.07 12.74 -34.12
CA SER A 547 3.44 12.63 -34.64
C SER A 547 3.97 11.19 -34.62
N TYR A 548 3.68 10.44 -33.56
CA TYR A 548 4.18 9.08 -33.38
C TYR A 548 3.58 8.10 -34.40
N TYR A 549 2.29 8.26 -34.69
CA TYR A 549 1.56 7.43 -35.65
C TYR A 549 1.58 7.97 -37.09
N GLY A 550 1.93 9.24 -37.30
CA GLY A 550 2.02 9.85 -38.63
C GLY A 550 0.68 10.29 -39.21
N GLY A 551 -0.28 10.67 -38.35
CA GLY A 551 -1.65 11.03 -38.73
C GLY A 551 -2.63 10.90 -37.54
N ASP A 552 -3.94 10.85 -37.81
CA ASP A 552 -4.94 10.75 -36.74
C ASP A 552 -4.72 9.48 -35.90
N ALA A 553 -4.55 9.67 -34.59
CA ALA A 553 -4.07 8.69 -33.63
C ALA A 553 -5.17 7.72 -33.15
N THR A 554 -5.98 7.21 -34.07
CA THR A 554 -7.06 6.26 -33.78
C THR A 554 -6.85 4.96 -34.52
N ALA A 555 -7.42 3.87 -34.01
CA ALA A 555 -7.37 2.56 -34.67
C ALA A 555 -8.01 2.57 -36.08
N THR A 556 -8.67 3.68 -36.47
CA THR A 556 -9.27 3.92 -37.79
C THR A 556 -8.37 4.62 -38.82
N GLY A 557 -7.16 5.05 -38.47
CA GLY A 557 -6.13 5.49 -39.42
C GLY A 557 -5.49 4.33 -40.20
N ASP A 558 -4.46 4.58 -41.01
CA ASP A 558 -3.68 3.54 -41.75
C ASP A 558 -3.20 2.44 -40.77
N GLY A 559 -4.04 1.42 -40.58
CA GLY A 559 -3.92 0.45 -39.49
C GLY A 559 -2.63 -0.35 -39.56
N ALA A 560 -2.00 -0.42 -40.73
CA ALA A 560 -0.70 -1.03 -40.90
C ALA A 560 0.42 -0.20 -40.26
N ALA A 561 0.43 1.12 -40.44
CA ALA A 561 1.40 2.02 -39.81
C ALA A 561 1.24 2.05 -38.29
N TYR A 562 -0.01 2.14 -37.79
CA TYR A 562 -0.31 2.08 -36.36
C TYR A 562 0.17 0.76 -35.74
N ALA A 563 -0.22 -0.37 -36.31
CA ALA A 563 0.16 -1.69 -35.81
C ALA A 563 1.67 -1.91 -35.88
N ALA A 564 2.34 -1.44 -36.94
CA ALA A 564 3.79 -1.51 -37.06
C ALA A 564 4.51 -0.70 -35.96
N LYS A 565 4.03 0.51 -35.64
CA LYS A 565 4.62 1.33 -34.56
C LYS A 565 4.44 0.65 -33.20
N ARG A 566 3.21 0.22 -32.87
CA ARG A 566 2.90 -0.48 -31.62
C ARG A 566 3.70 -1.78 -31.48
N GLY A 567 3.81 -2.54 -32.57
CA GLY A 567 4.49 -3.84 -32.60
C GLY A 567 5.99 -3.80 -32.30
N ARG A 568 6.65 -2.64 -32.39
CA ARG A 568 8.08 -2.46 -32.06
C ARG A 568 8.35 -2.36 -30.55
N GLY A 569 7.33 -2.06 -29.74
CA GLY A 569 7.47 -1.83 -28.30
C GLY A 569 8.26 -2.93 -27.58
N PRO A 570 7.87 -4.21 -27.68
CA PRO A 570 8.55 -5.30 -26.96
C PRO A 570 10.03 -5.45 -27.34
N GLU A 571 10.35 -5.29 -28.63
CA GLU A 571 11.73 -5.41 -29.13
C GLU A 571 12.61 -4.28 -28.61
N LEU A 572 12.11 -3.04 -28.60
CA LEU A 572 12.84 -1.88 -28.10
C LEU A 572 13.14 -2.00 -26.59
N VAL A 573 12.13 -2.41 -25.81
CA VAL A 573 12.27 -2.65 -24.35
C VAL A 573 13.23 -3.82 -24.07
N THR A 574 13.20 -4.87 -24.89
CA THR A 574 14.13 -6.00 -24.77
C THR A 574 15.57 -5.56 -25.03
N LYS A 575 15.82 -4.76 -26.07
CA LYS A 575 17.16 -4.27 -26.44
C LYS A 575 17.82 -3.42 -25.34
N THR A 576 17.04 -2.74 -24.52
CA THR A 576 17.53 -1.94 -23.38
C THR A 576 17.70 -2.75 -22.09
N GLY A 577 17.45 -4.07 -22.15
CA GLY A 577 17.72 -5.01 -21.07
C GLY A 577 16.61 -5.13 -20.03
N PHE A 578 15.37 -4.73 -20.37
CA PHE A 578 14.20 -4.83 -19.47
C PHE A 578 13.38 -6.10 -19.66
N ASP A 579 13.88 -7.06 -20.44
CA ASP A 579 13.27 -8.39 -20.57
C ASP A 579 13.50 -9.25 -19.32
N ILE A 580 12.43 -9.84 -18.80
CA ILE A 580 12.49 -10.59 -17.54
C ILE A 580 13.29 -11.89 -17.63
N THR A 581 13.35 -12.55 -18.78
CA THR A 581 13.99 -13.86 -18.93
C THR A 581 15.47 -13.76 -18.61
N ALA A 582 16.18 -12.87 -19.29
CA ALA A 582 17.62 -12.66 -19.08
C ALA A 582 17.92 -12.11 -17.67
N ASN A 583 17.05 -11.24 -17.14
CA ASN A 583 17.23 -10.68 -15.81
C ASN A 583 17.02 -11.73 -14.70
N ALA A 584 16.03 -12.62 -14.85
CA ALA A 584 15.78 -13.72 -13.92
C ALA A 584 16.95 -14.72 -13.88
N GLU A 585 17.46 -15.11 -15.05
CA GLU A 585 18.66 -15.96 -15.15
C GLU A 585 19.91 -15.33 -14.54
N TRP A 586 20.10 -14.02 -14.77
CA TRP A 586 21.21 -13.28 -14.16
C TRP A 586 21.08 -13.25 -12.63
N LEU A 587 19.90 -12.90 -12.11
CA LEU A 587 19.67 -12.79 -10.67
C LEU A 587 19.79 -14.16 -9.97
N GLN A 588 19.31 -15.21 -10.62
CA GLN A 588 19.48 -16.58 -10.15
C GLN A 588 20.96 -16.95 -10.01
N ARG A 589 21.77 -16.70 -11.04
CA ARG A 589 23.22 -16.94 -10.99
C ARG A 589 23.89 -16.12 -9.91
N PHE A 590 23.52 -14.85 -9.78
CA PHE A 590 24.02 -13.97 -8.73
C PHE A 590 23.83 -14.57 -7.32
N TYR A 591 22.62 -15.06 -7.00
CA TYR A 591 22.36 -15.67 -5.69
C TYR A 591 23.23 -16.89 -5.42
N LEU A 592 23.33 -17.79 -6.41
CA LEU A 592 24.11 -19.03 -6.29
C LEU A 592 25.61 -18.73 -6.16
N ASP A 593 26.12 -17.80 -6.95
CA ASP A 593 27.53 -17.41 -6.96
C ASP A 593 27.94 -16.75 -5.64
N GLU A 594 27.12 -15.84 -5.10
CA GLU A 594 27.39 -15.18 -3.82
C GLU A 594 27.33 -16.15 -2.64
N LEU A 595 26.42 -17.12 -2.68
CA LEU A 595 26.37 -18.17 -1.68
C LEU A 595 27.62 -19.06 -1.72
N ALA A 596 28.04 -19.48 -2.92
CA ALA A 596 29.24 -20.28 -3.12
C ALA A 596 30.53 -19.51 -2.71
N LYS A 597 30.60 -18.20 -2.95
CA LYS A 597 31.70 -17.34 -2.49
C LYS A 597 31.77 -17.31 -0.96
N ALA A 598 30.63 -17.16 -0.28
CA ALA A 598 30.58 -17.13 1.18
C ALA A 598 30.99 -18.47 1.82
N GLU A 599 30.67 -19.60 1.18
CA GLU A 599 31.09 -20.93 1.62
C GLU A 599 32.60 -21.13 1.50
N ARG A 600 33.20 -20.70 0.38
CA ARG A 600 34.66 -20.75 0.18
C ARG A 600 35.40 -19.89 1.19
N GLY A 601 34.92 -18.67 1.47
CA GLY A 601 35.50 -17.81 2.49
C GLY A 601 35.46 -18.44 3.90
N SER A 602 34.32 -19.05 4.25
CA SER A 602 34.16 -19.75 5.53
C SER A 602 35.03 -21.01 5.65
N ALA A 603 35.34 -21.68 4.53
CA ALA A 603 36.25 -22.83 4.52
C ALA A 603 37.71 -22.40 4.67
N ALA A 604 38.13 -21.30 4.04
CA ALA A 604 39.48 -20.74 4.16
C ALA A 604 39.79 -20.28 5.61
N GLU A 605 38.87 -19.60 6.28
CA GLU A 605 39.04 -19.16 7.68
C GLU A 605 39.15 -20.35 8.67
N ARG A 606 38.43 -21.45 8.41
CA ARG A 606 38.52 -22.68 9.21
C ARG A 606 39.81 -23.47 8.95
N GLY A 607 40.39 -23.35 7.75
CA GLY A 607 41.67 -23.96 7.39
C GLY A 607 42.87 -23.27 8.04
N SER A 608 42.84 -21.93 8.17
CA SER A 608 43.92 -21.16 8.80
C SER A 608 43.95 -21.26 10.34
N GLY A 609 42.87 -21.71 10.97
CA GLY A 609 42.76 -21.85 12.44
C GLY A 609 43.31 -23.17 13.02
N ARG A 610 43.77 -24.12 12.19
CA ARG A 610 44.32 -25.43 12.63
C ARG A 610 45.85 -25.52 12.61
N GLY A 611 46.55 -24.40 12.39
CA GLY A 611 48.01 -24.38 12.21
C GLY A 611 48.80 -23.63 13.29
N SER A 612 48.44 -23.67 14.58
CA SER A 612 49.40 -23.30 15.65
C SER A 612 48.96 -23.81 17.03
N VAL A 613 49.26 -25.07 17.34
CA VAL A 613 49.32 -25.53 18.74
C VAL A 613 50.57 -26.39 18.94
N HIS A 614 51.50 -25.81 19.71
CA HIS A 614 52.55 -26.42 20.54
C HIS A 614 53.81 -27.06 19.91
N SER A 615 54.91 -26.33 20.06
CA SER A 615 56.16 -26.89 20.64
C SER A 615 56.94 -25.78 21.34
N THR A 616 56.73 -25.60 22.64
CA THR A 616 57.71 -24.94 23.51
C THR A 616 58.02 -25.88 24.66
N ALA A 617 59.12 -26.61 24.49
CA ALA A 617 59.73 -27.43 25.52
C ALA A 617 60.39 -26.52 26.57
N HIS A 618 60.07 -26.77 27.84
CA HIS A 618 60.79 -26.26 28.99
C HIS A 618 62.16 -26.93 29.09
N THR A 619 63.22 -26.13 29.13
CA THR A 619 64.50 -26.51 29.73
C THR A 619 64.86 -25.47 30.79
N GLY A 620 64.89 -25.90 32.04
CA GLY A 620 65.41 -25.12 33.15
C GLY A 620 66.89 -25.41 33.39
N THR A 621 67.62 -24.40 33.85
CA THR A 621 68.88 -24.45 34.63
C THR A 621 69.17 -23.00 35.06
N SER A 622 69.03 -22.64 36.34
CA SER A 622 70.05 -22.69 37.41
C SER A 622 71.27 -21.77 37.20
N ARG A 623 71.33 -20.73 38.04
CA ARG A 623 72.52 -20.09 38.68
C ARG A 623 73.77 -19.84 37.81
N ARG A 624 74.08 -18.58 37.53
CA ARG A 624 74.99 -17.70 38.29
C ARG A 624 74.96 -16.29 37.71
#